data_AF-A0A355G3R5-F1
#
_entry.id   AF-A0A355G3R5-F1
#
_cell.length_a   1.000
_cell.length_b   1.000
_cell.length_c   1.000
_cell.angle_alpha   90.00
_cell.angle_beta   90.00
_cell.angle_gamma   90.00
#
_symmetry.space_group_name_H-M   'P 1'
#
loop_
_entity.id
_entity.type
_entity.pdbx_description
1 polymer ?
#
loop_
_entity_poly.entity_id
_entity_poly.type
_entity_poly.pdbx_seq_one_letter_code
_entity_poly.pdbx_strand_id
1 'polypeptide(L)'
;KDVHQAEYQSVSTRGIILWFSLAACGVLFCGYLVARTGEVLAEQTGLGQSLIGATLVALATSLPEVSTTWSAIRFGAYSMAVANILGTNVLEVVLFLPADIAYRDGSIIEAMDPSASFLAALGIVLTSIYLWGILERRDRTILGMGYDSALILLFYLGGMGLYYTLSI
;
A
#
# COMPACT_ATOMS: atom_id res chain seq x y z
N LYS A 1 -20.81 1.48 25.54
CA LYS A 1 -19.36 1.67 25.81
C LYS A 1 -18.86 0.65 26.84
N ASP A 2 -19.72 0.20 27.76
CA ASP A 2 -19.31 -0.62 28.92
C ASP A 2 -19.27 -2.14 28.66
N VAL A 3 -19.88 -2.63 27.57
CA VAL A 3 -19.93 -4.08 27.25
C VAL A 3 -18.59 -4.61 26.72
N HIS A 4 -17.80 -3.79 26.01
CA HIS A 4 -16.46 -4.18 25.55
C HIS A 4 -15.39 -4.04 26.64
N GLN A 5 -15.59 -3.17 27.64
CA GLN A 5 -14.59 -2.96 28.70
C GLN A 5 -14.44 -4.15 29.66
N ALA A 6 -15.49 -4.95 29.85
CA ALA A 6 -15.45 -6.12 30.74
C ALA A 6 -14.59 -7.27 30.16
N GLU A 7 -14.43 -7.35 28.83
CA GLU A 7 -13.73 -8.44 28.15
C GLU A 7 -12.19 -8.23 28.12
N TYR A 8 -11.72 -6.99 28.18
CA TYR A 8 -10.29 -6.67 28.18
C TYR A 8 -9.64 -6.65 29.57
N GLN A 9 -10.41 -6.79 30.67
CA GLN A 9 -9.85 -6.78 32.03
C GLN A 9 -9.06 -8.05 32.39
N SER A 10 -9.21 -9.14 31.64
CA SER A 10 -8.55 -10.42 31.90
C SER A 10 -7.29 -10.64 31.05
N VAL A 11 -6.97 -9.74 30.12
CA VAL A 11 -5.86 -9.94 29.17
C VAL A 11 -4.58 -9.31 29.72
N SER A 12 -3.63 -10.15 30.11
CA SER A 12 -2.32 -9.70 30.57
C SER A 12 -1.60 -8.87 29.50
N THR A 13 -1.14 -7.66 29.86
CA THR A 13 -0.39 -6.77 28.96
C THR A 13 0.83 -7.47 28.36
N ARG A 14 1.50 -8.34 29.13
CA ARG A 14 2.61 -9.17 28.64
C ARG A 14 2.17 -10.13 27.54
N GLY A 15 0.98 -10.72 27.68
CA GLY A 15 0.39 -11.59 26.67
C GLY A 15 0.09 -10.84 25.37
N ILE A 16 -0.48 -9.63 25.46
CA ILE A 16 -0.75 -8.79 24.28
C ILE A 16 0.55 -8.44 23.56
N ILE A 17 1.57 -7.99 24.29
CA ILE A 17 2.88 -7.66 23.70
C ILE A 17 3.48 -8.88 23.01
N LEU A 18 3.42 -10.06 23.64
CA LEU A 18 3.97 -11.29 23.05
C LEU A 18 3.25 -11.70 21.76
N TRP A 19 1.91 -11.69 21.77
CA TRP A 19 1.11 -11.99 20.58
C TRP A 19 1.32 -10.97 19.47
N PHE A 20 1.38 -9.68 19.82
CA PHE A 20 1.66 -8.61 18.87
C PHE A 20 3.04 -8.79 18.22
N SER A 21 4.09 -9.01 19.03
CA SER A 21 5.45 -9.22 18.51
C SER A 21 5.53 -10.46 17.61
N LEU A 22 4.86 -11.56 17.99
CA LEU A 22 4.84 -12.78 17.18
C LEU A 22 4.12 -12.55 15.84
N ALA A 23 2.99 -11.86 15.86
CA ALA A 23 2.27 -11.48 14.63
C ALA A 23 3.11 -10.54 13.76
N ALA A 24 3.74 -9.52 14.35
CA ALA A 24 4.60 -8.57 13.64
C ALA A 24 5.77 -9.28 12.95
N CYS A 25 6.47 -10.16 13.65
CA CYS A 25 7.53 -10.99 13.06
C CYS A 25 7.01 -11.88 11.93
N GLY A 26 5.83 -12.48 12.10
CA GLY A 26 5.19 -13.27 11.04
C GLY A 26 4.89 -12.44 9.80
N VAL A 27 4.34 -11.24 9.97
CA VAL A 27 4.07 -10.30 8.85
C VAL A 27 5.35 -9.90 8.14
N LEU A 28 6.41 -9.54 8.88
CA LEU A 28 7.71 -9.20 8.29
C LEU A 28 8.31 -10.37 7.49
N PHE A 29 8.22 -11.58 8.02
CA PHE A 29 8.69 -12.78 7.33
C PHE A 29 7.88 -13.08 6.07
N CYS A 30 6.55 -12.98 6.14
CA CYS A 30 5.68 -13.13 4.97
C CYS A 30 5.96 -12.06 3.92
N GLY A 31 6.17 -10.80 4.33
CA GLY A 31 6.54 -9.70 3.43
C GLY A 31 7.84 -9.99 2.66
N TYR A 32 8.86 -10.49 3.36
CA TYR A 32 10.10 -10.95 2.72
C TYR A 32 9.84 -12.07 1.71
N LEU A 33 9.03 -13.07 2.06
CA LEU A 33 8.69 -14.15 1.13
C LEU A 33 7.96 -13.63 -0.11
N VAL A 34 6.98 -12.74 0.06
CA VAL A 34 6.24 -12.14 -1.06
C VAL A 34 7.20 -11.42 -2.00
N ALA A 35 8.10 -10.59 -1.48
CA ALA A 35 9.12 -9.90 -2.29
C ALA A 35 9.98 -10.87 -3.10
N ARG A 36 10.50 -11.93 -2.45
CA ARG A 36 11.34 -12.95 -3.12
C ARG A 36 10.57 -13.75 -4.16
N THR A 37 9.32 -14.10 -3.89
CA THR A 37 8.49 -14.76 -4.90
C THR A 37 8.16 -13.85 -6.07
N GLY A 38 8.02 -12.54 -5.84
CA GLY A 38 7.86 -11.53 -6.88
C GLY A 38 9.08 -11.45 -7.80
N GLU A 39 10.29 -11.45 -7.25
CA GLU A 39 11.54 -11.49 -8.04
C GLU A 39 11.58 -12.73 -8.96
N VAL A 40 11.31 -13.91 -8.42
CA VAL A 40 11.30 -15.17 -9.19
C VAL A 40 10.19 -15.17 -10.25
N LEU A 41 9.01 -14.64 -9.93
CA LEU A 41 7.92 -14.50 -10.90
C LEU A 41 8.30 -13.56 -12.05
N ALA A 42 8.96 -12.45 -11.76
CA ALA A 42 9.44 -11.53 -12.79
C ALA A 42 10.44 -12.19 -13.74
N GLU A 43 11.36 -13.00 -13.20
CA GLU A 43 12.34 -13.75 -14.00
C GLU A 43 11.67 -14.83 -14.87
N GLN A 44 10.71 -15.58 -14.32
CA GLN A 44 10.05 -16.67 -15.04
C GLN A 44 9.04 -16.18 -16.09
N THR A 45 8.36 -15.08 -15.82
CA THR A 45 7.35 -14.52 -16.73
C THR A 45 7.94 -13.57 -17.77
N GLY A 46 9.17 -13.07 -17.55
CA GLY A 46 9.80 -12.07 -18.40
C GLY A 46 9.15 -10.68 -18.32
N LEU A 47 8.27 -10.45 -17.35
CA LEU A 47 7.48 -9.22 -17.21
C LEU A 47 8.25 -8.06 -16.54
N GLY A 48 9.49 -8.29 -16.11
CA GLY A 48 10.35 -7.30 -15.43
C GLY A 48 10.00 -7.13 -13.95
N GLN A 49 11.04 -6.93 -13.12
CA GLN A 49 10.88 -6.84 -11.65
C GLN A 49 10.01 -5.65 -11.23
N SER A 50 10.16 -4.50 -11.89
CA SER A 50 9.38 -3.29 -11.64
C SER A 50 7.88 -3.47 -11.91
N LEU A 51 7.48 -4.20 -12.97
CA LEU A 51 6.06 -4.45 -13.26
C LEU A 51 5.43 -5.35 -12.19
N ILE A 52 6.08 -6.48 -11.89
CA ILE A 52 5.58 -7.44 -10.89
C ILE A 52 5.56 -6.81 -9.50
N GLY A 53 6.58 -6.01 -9.17
CA GLY A 53 6.66 -5.20 -7.96
C GLY A 53 5.46 -4.25 -7.84
N ALA A 54 5.22 -3.44 -8.87
CA ALA A 54 4.15 -2.43 -8.87
C ALA A 54 2.73 -3.01 -8.94
N THR A 55 2.58 -4.28 -9.34
CA THR A 55 1.26 -4.92 -9.51
C THR A 55 1.01 -6.00 -8.47
N LEU A 56 1.59 -7.18 -8.65
CA LEU A 56 1.30 -8.34 -7.82
C LEU A 56 1.81 -8.17 -6.39
N VAL A 57 3.04 -7.69 -6.23
CA VAL A 57 3.62 -7.48 -4.89
C VAL A 57 2.87 -6.36 -4.18
N ALA A 58 2.68 -5.21 -4.84
CA ALA A 58 1.92 -4.08 -4.29
C ALA A 58 0.47 -4.46 -3.90
N LEU A 59 -0.21 -5.25 -4.73
CA LEU A 59 -1.54 -5.77 -4.41
C LEU A 59 -1.50 -6.68 -3.19
N ALA A 60 -0.56 -7.63 -3.14
CA ALA A 60 -0.44 -8.58 -2.04
C ALA A 60 -0.15 -7.88 -0.72
N THR A 61 0.71 -6.86 -0.71
CA THR A 61 1.05 -6.09 0.48
C THR A 61 -0.06 -5.14 0.91
N SER A 62 -0.97 -4.74 0.01
CA SER A 62 -2.12 -3.84 0.30
C SER A 62 -3.39 -4.58 0.77
N LEU A 63 -3.46 -5.90 0.63
CA LEU A 63 -4.61 -6.71 1.05
C LEU A 63 -4.91 -6.59 2.55
N PRO A 64 -3.93 -6.61 3.47
CA PRO A 64 -4.17 -6.41 4.89
C PRO A 64 -4.87 -5.07 5.18
N GLU A 65 -4.46 -3.99 4.51
CA GLU A 65 -4.98 -2.64 4.67
C GLU A 65 -6.41 -2.54 4.16
N VAL A 66 -6.71 -3.18 3.03
CA VAL A 66 -8.08 -3.29 2.53
C VAL A 66 -8.96 -4.01 3.57
N SER A 67 -8.45 -5.09 4.17
CA SER A 67 -9.17 -5.85 5.19
C SER A 67 -9.44 -5.04 6.48
N THR A 68 -8.43 -4.32 6.99
CA THR A 68 -8.56 -3.49 8.19
C THR A 68 -9.47 -2.29 7.93
N THR A 69 -9.32 -1.63 6.79
CA THR A 69 -10.17 -0.51 6.35
C THR A 69 -11.62 -0.96 6.21
N TRP A 70 -11.86 -2.10 5.55
CA TRP A 70 -13.20 -2.66 5.38
C TRP A 70 -13.86 -2.97 6.73
N SER A 71 -13.10 -3.56 7.65
CA SER A 71 -13.56 -3.83 9.02
C SER A 71 -13.92 -2.54 9.76
N ALA A 72 -13.08 -1.50 9.66
CA ALA A 72 -13.36 -0.20 10.26
C ALA A 72 -14.64 0.45 9.71
N ILE A 73 -14.85 0.38 8.39
CA ILE A 73 -16.08 0.88 7.75
C ILE A 73 -17.31 0.12 8.26
N ARG A 74 -17.22 -1.22 8.37
CA ARG A 74 -18.31 -2.07 8.91
C ARG A 74 -18.69 -1.71 10.34
N PHE A 75 -17.72 -1.26 11.15
CA PHE A 75 -17.95 -0.80 12.52
C PHE A 75 -18.37 0.68 12.62
N GLY A 76 -18.55 1.38 11.50
CA GLY A 76 -18.87 2.82 11.48
C GLY A 76 -17.69 3.72 11.90
N ALA A 77 -16.48 3.18 11.99
CA ALA A 77 -15.27 3.89 12.37
C ALA A 77 -14.62 4.55 11.14
N TYR A 78 -15.35 5.43 10.46
CA TYR A 78 -14.89 6.06 9.21
C TYR A 78 -13.61 6.88 9.37
N SER A 79 -13.42 7.56 10.51
CA SER A 79 -12.18 8.30 10.80
C SER A 79 -10.97 7.36 10.89
N MET A 80 -11.15 6.16 11.46
CA MET A 80 -10.10 5.14 11.52
C MET A 80 -9.81 4.56 10.13
N ALA A 81 -10.84 4.33 9.32
CA ALA A 81 -10.67 3.87 7.93
C ALA A 81 -9.85 4.87 7.10
N VAL A 82 -10.18 6.17 7.18
CA VAL A 82 -9.43 7.24 6.50
C VAL A 82 -8.00 7.36 7.03
N ALA A 83 -7.83 7.31 8.36
CA ALA A 83 -6.50 7.36 8.97
C ALA A 83 -5.62 6.16 8.57
N ASN A 84 -6.21 4.96 8.41
CA ASN A 84 -5.51 3.80 7.91
C ASN A 84 -5.02 4.03 6.48
N ILE A 85 -5.90 4.39 5.54
CA ILE A 85 -5.55 4.61 4.13
C ILE A 85 -4.46 5.69 3.97
N LEU A 86 -4.65 6.85 4.61
CA LEU A 86 -3.70 7.97 4.49
C LEU A 86 -2.40 7.67 5.23
N GLY A 87 -2.50 7.09 6.42
CA GLY A 87 -1.37 6.80 7.28
C GLY A 87 -0.42 5.77 6.68
N THR A 88 -0.96 4.70 6.06
CA THR A 88 -0.14 3.65 5.44
C THR A 88 0.61 4.19 4.22
N ASN A 89 -0.05 4.97 3.35
CA ASN A 89 0.61 5.59 2.19
C ASN A 89 1.76 6.54 2.60
N VAL A 90 1.58 7.30 3.68
CA VAL A 90 2.66 8.14 4.22
C VAL A 90 3.78 7.29 4.82
N LEU A 91 3.43 6.23 5.54
CA LEU A 91 4.40 5.31 6.13
C LEU A 91 5.26 4.63 5.05
N GLU A 92 4.68 4.20 3.93
CA GLU A 92 5.42 3.63 2.80
C GLU A 92 6.50 4.58 2.25
N VAL A 93 6.17 5.87 2.11
CA VAL A 93 7.16 6.89 1.69
C VAL A 93 8.21 7.11 2.78
N VAL A 94 7.82 7.14 4.05
CA VAL A 94 8.75 7.29 5.17
C VAL A 94 9.70 6.10 5.28
N LEU A 95 9.26 4.88 4.95
CA LEU A 95 10.09 3.67 4.94
C LEU A 95 11.24 3.72 3.93
N PHE A 96 11.20 4.62 2.93
CA PHE A 96 12.37 4.87 2.08
C PHE A 96 13.57 5.42 2.85
N LEU A 97 13.35 6.20 3.92
CA LEU A 97 14.46 6.76 4.71
C LEU A 97 15.34 5.68 5.37
N PRO A 98 14.79 4.74 6.19
CA PRO A 98 15.61 3.67 6.72
C PRO A 98 16.08 2.70 5.64
N ALA A 99 15.34 2.53 4.54
CA ALA A 99 15.78 1.71 3.42
C ALA A 99 17.04 2.29 2.75
N ASP A 100 17.06 3.59 2.48
CA ASP A 100 18.20 4.30 1.87
C ASP A 100 19.42 4.26 2.79
N ILE A 101 19.22 4.42 4.10
CA ILE A 101 20.30 4.27 5.10
C ILE A 101 20.84 2.83 5.16
N ALA A 102 19.98 1.81 4.98
CA ALA A 102 20.37 0.42 4.99
C ALA A 102 21.06 -0.03 3.69
N TYR A 103 20.79 0.67 2.59
CA TYR A 103 21.41 0.41 1.29
C TYR A 103 22.87 0.88 1.30
N ARG A 104 23.79 -0.03 0.94
CA ARG A 104 25.24 0.19 1.11
C ARG A 104 25.95 0.63 -0.16
N ASP A 105 25.30 0.49 -1.31
CA ASP A 105 25.90 0.70 -2.63
C ASP A 105 25.66 2.12 -3.19
N GLY A 106 25.32 3.09 -2.33
CA GLY A 106 25.04 4.47 -2.70
C GLY A 106 23.66 4.93 -2.25
N SER A 107 23.05 5.88 -2.97
CA SER A 107 21.64 6.23 -2.77
C SER A 107 20.75 5.28 -3.58
N ILE A 108 19.65 4.84 -2.98
CA ILE A 108 18.61 4.06 -3.67
C ILE A 108 18.12 4.81 -4.91
N ILE A 109 17.98 6.14 -4.83
CA ILE A 109 17.46 6.97 -5.93
C ILE A 109 18.37 6.89 -7.16
N GLU A 110 19.69 6.83 -6.97
CA GLU A 110 20.65 6.67 -8.07
C GLU A 110 20.66 5.25 -8.64
N ALA A 111 20.32 4.26 -7.81
CA ALA A 111 20.21 2.85 -8.21
C ALA A 111 18.84 2.50 -8.84
N MET A 112 17.90 3.44 -8.89
CA MET A 112 16.57 3.21 -9.47
C MET A 112 16.64 3.07 -11.00
N ASP A 113 16.07 1.99 -11.50
CA ASP A 113 15.84 1.80 -12.93
C ASP A 113 14.86 2.88 -13.47
N PRO A 114 15.01 3.36 -14.72
CA PRO A 114 14.05 4.26 -15.36
C PRO A 114 12.58 3.81 -15.23
N SER A 115 12.35 2.50 -15.23
CA SER A 115 11.04 1.90 -14.97
C SER A 115 10.46 2.29 -13.60
N ALA A 116 11.27 2.21 -12.55
CA ALA A 116 10.86 2.58 -11.19
C ALA A 116 10.58 4.09 -11.09
N SER A 117 11.34 4.92 -11.82
CA SER A 117 11.11 6.37 -11.90
C SER A 117 9.77 6.71 -12.54
N PHE A 118 9.38 6.00 -13.61
CA PHE A 118 8.06 6.16 -14.21
C PHE A 118 6.93 5.80 -13.23
N LEU A 119 7.08 4.68 -12.52
CA LEU A 119 6.08 4.23 -11.54
C LEU A 119 5.95 5.20 -10.36
N ALA A 120 7.07 5.78 -9.91
CA ALA A 120 7.06 6.84 -8.89
C ALA A 120 6.32 8.09 -9.39
N ALA A 121 6.59 8.53 -10.63
CA ALA A 121 5.89 9.66 -11.24
C ALA A 121 4.38 9.40 -11.38
N LEU A 122 4.00 8.18 -11.81
CA LEU A 122 2.61 7.74 -11.84
C LEU A 122 1.99 7.80 -10.45
N GLY A 123 2.67 7.28 -9.43
CA GLY A 123 2.24 7.35 -8.03
C GLY A 123 1.96 8.79 -7.57
N ILE A 124 2.86 9.73 -7.86
CA ILE A 124 2.70 11.16 -7.54
C ILE A 124 1.45 11.74 -8.22
N VAL A 125 1.22 11.41 -9.50
CA VAL A 125 0.03 11.86 -10.24
C VAL A 125 -1.25 11.31 -9.59
N LEU A 126 -1.28 10.02 -9.26
CA LEU A 126 -2.44 9.38 -8.63
C LEU A 126 -2.72 9.96 -7.25
N THR A 127 -1.69 10.16 -6.42
CA THR A 127 -1.82 10.82 -5.11
C THR A 127 -2.33 12.25 -5.26
N SER A 128 -1.86 12.99 -6.26
CA SER A 128 -2.32 14.36 -6.52
C SER A 128 -3.80 14.42 -6.91
N ILE A 129 -4.27 13.52 -7.77
CA ILE A 129 -5.69 13.40 -8.13
C ILE A 129 -6.51 13.06 -6.90
N TYR A 130 -6.03 12.14 -6.07
CA TYR A 130 -6.70 11.75 -4.84
C TYR A 130 -6.83 12.91 -3.83
N LEU A 131 -5.75 13.67 -3.62
CA LEU A 131 -5.76 14.86 -2.76
C LEU A 131 -6.72 15.92 -3.30
N TRP A 132 -6.75 16.11 -4.62
CA TRP A 132 -7.72 17.00 -5.25
C TRP A 132 -9.17 16.52 -5.02
N GLY A 133 -9.42 15.22 -5.13
CA GLY A 133 -10.73 14.60 -4.83
C GLY A 133 -11.20 14.86 -3.40
N ILE A 134 -10.31 14.74 -2.42
CA ILE A 134 -10.59 15.08 -1.01
C ILE A 134 -10.93 16.57 -0.87
N LEU A 135 -10.20 17.45 -1.57
CA LEU A 135 -10.35 18.90 -1.44
C LEU A 135 -11.64 19.42 -2.10
N GLU A 136 -12.03 18.86 -3.24
CA GLU A 136 -13.18 19.34 -4.01
C GLU A 136 -14.54 18.93 -3.42
N ARG A 137 -14.58 18.05 -2.40
CA ARG A 137 -15.79 17.61 -1.66
C ARG A 137 -17.03 17.49 -2.57
N ARG A 138 -16.92 16.76 -3.69
CA ARG A 138 -18.02 16.56 -4.64
C ARG A 138 -18.85 15.32 -4.29
N ASP A 139 -20.09 15.54 -3.88
CA ASP A 139 -21.10 14.50 -3.56
C ASP A 139 -21.62 13.69 -4.77
N ARG A 140 -20.95 13.77 -5.93
CA ARG A 140 -21.44 13.09 -7.13
C ARG A 140 -20.70 11.79 -7.37
N THR A 141 -21.47 10.70 -7.30
CA THR A 141 -21.00 9.33 -7.50
C THR A 141 -21.45 8.80 -8.86
N ILE A 142 -20.56 8.07 -9.54
CA ILE A 142 -20.87 7.21 -10.69
C ILE A 142 -20.65 5.77 -10.22
N LEU A 143 -21.66 4.91 -10.36
CA LEU A 143 -21.59 3.49 -9.92
C LEU A 143 -21.26 3.30 -8.42
N GLY A 144 -21.51 4.31 -7.58
CA GLY A 144 -21.12 4.30 -6.17
C GLY A 144 -19.66 4.69 -5.89
N MET A 145 -18.89 5.06 -6.91
CA MET A 145 -17.54 5.65 -6.80
C MET A 145 -17.56 7.15 -7.13
N GLY A 146 -16.73 7.95 -6.46
CA GLY A 146 -16.54 9.36 -6.81
C GLY A 146 -15.81 9.52 -8.16
N TYR A 147 -15.99 10.68 -8.81
CA TYR A 147 -15.30 11.01 -10.06
C TYR A 147 -13.77 10.96 -9.95
N ASP A 148 -13.25 11.34 -8.79
CA ASP A 148 -11.85 11.24 -8.38
C ASP A 148 -11.35 9.79 -8.42
N SER A 149 -12.12 8.85 -7.85
CA SER A 149 -11.78 7.42 -7.84
C SER A 149 -11.77 6.82 -9.25
N ALA A 150 -12.72 7.22 -10.10
CA ALA A 150 -12.76 6.80 -11.49
C ALA A 150 -11.57 7.35 -12.29
N LEU A 151 -11.17 8.60 -12.04
CA LEU A 151 -9.97 9.20 -12.64
C LEU A 151 -8.69 8.47 -12.20
N ILE A 152 -8.55 8.14 -10.91
CA ILE A 152 -7.42 7.36 -10.40
C ILE A 152 -7.34 6.01 -11.12
N LEU A 153 -8.44 5.28 -11.25
CA LEU A 153 -8.46 4.01 -11.97
C LEU A 153 -8.06 4.16 -13.44
N LEU A 154 -8.55 5.19 -14.12
CA LEU A 154 -8.22 5.47 -15.51
C LEU A 154 -6.73 5.78 -15.70
N PHE A 155 -6.17 6.65 -14.86
CA PHE A 155 -4.75 7.01 -14.92
C PHE A 155 -3.85 5.85 -14.49
N TYR A 156 -4.26 5.04 -13.52
CA TYR A 156 -3.53 3.86 -13.11
C TYR A 156 -3.49 2.82 -14.23
N LEU A 157 -4.65 2.42 -14.79
CA LEU A 157 -4.72 1.45 -15.88
C LEU A 157 -4.03 1.96 -17.14
N GLY A 158 -4.22 3.23 -17.49
CA GLY A 158 -3.55 3.86 -18.63
C GLY A 158 -2.03 3.95 -18.44
N GLY A 159 -1.57 4.34 -17.25
CA GLY A 159 -0.16 4.42 -16.89
C GLY A 159 0.51 3.05 -16.88
N MET A 160 -0.15 2.03 -16.33
CA MET A 160 0.33 0.64 -16.35
C MET A 160 0.35 0.06 -17.77
N GLY A 161 -0.66 0.36 -18.60
CA GLY A 161 -0.68 -0.05 -20.00
C GLY A 161 0.45 0.59 -20.81
N LEU A 162 0.68 1.90 -20.61
CA LEU A 162 1.79 2.62 -21.23
C LEU A 162 3.13 2.05 -20.78
N TYR A 163 3.30 1.83 -19.48
CA TYR A 163 4.48 1.21 -18.91
C TYR A 163 4.77 -0.16 -19.53
N TYR A 164 3.75 -1.01 -19.67
CA TYR A 164 3.88 -2.32 -20.29
C TYR A 164 4.34 -2.23 -21.75
N THR A 165 3.82 -1.26 -22.52
CA THR A 165 4.25 -1.05 -23.92
C THR A 165 5.65 -0.45 -24.07
N LEU A 166 6.15 0.26 -23.06
CA LEU A 166 7.50 0.83 -23.05
C LEU A 166 8.56 -0.15 -22.52
N SER A 167 8.13 -1.13 -21.72
CA SER A 167 8.99 -2.13 -21.06
C SER A 167 9.21 -3.40 -21.90
N ILE A 168 8.46 -3.59 -23.00
CA ILE A 168 8.61 -4.66 -24.00
C ILE A 168 9.30 -4.09 -25.23
#